data_AF-A0A8H2JQ44-F1
#
_entry.id   AF-A0A8H2JQ44-F1
#
_cell.length_a   1.000
_cell.length_b   1.000
_cell.length_c   1.000
_cell.angle_alpha   90.00
_cell.angle_beta   90.00
_cell.angle_gamma   90.00
#
_symmetry.space_group_name_H-M   'P 1'
#
loop_
_entity.id
_entity.type
_entity.pdbx_description
1 polymer ?
#
loop_
_entity_poly.entity_id
_entity_poly.type
_entity_poly.pdbx_seq_one_letter_code
_entity_poly.pdbx_strand_id
1 'polypeptide(L)'
;MKTALISIVILFFYALPSKAWLLAKDEAHQQWLKQRFSVQHQQLIPVVAVADIFFSCNQVRQTDKTNYPLSFLIQQMDKNTLAEKLNRCLGEDTMQSDVAINFGLVACFQQQLSHLPNIEQQQKMKLVRQAVSSLSYDERKKSFTQCVTEQSIHYLQ
;
A
#
# COMPACT_ATOMS: atom_id res chain seq x y z
N MET A 1 -17.03 -64.19 56.81
CA MET A 1 -17.41 -62.79 57.12
C MET A 1 -16.39 -61.85 56.51
N LYS A 2 -16.85 -60.99 55.59
CA LYS A 2 -16.36 -59.63 55.21
C LYS A 2 -14.86 -59.33 55.25
N THR A 3 -14.28 -58.95 54.09
CA THR A 3 -13.81 -57.58 53.85
C THR A 3 -13.65 -57.31 52.35
N ALA A 4 -14.08 -56.11 51.95
CA ALA A 4 -14.32 -55.65 50.58
C ALA A 4 -13.04 -55.41 49.77
N LEU A 5 -13.07 -55.82 48.49
CA LEU A 5 -12.19 -55.33 47.44
C LEU A 5 -12.74 -53.98 46.94
N ILE A 6 -12.07 -52.88 47.30
CA ILE A 6 -12.36 -51.55 46.75
C ILE A 6 -11.47 -51.36 45.53
N SER A 7 -12.04 -51.54 44.33
CA SER A 7 -11.42 -51.10 43.08
C SER A 7 -11.46 -49.57 43.01
N ILE A 8 -10.30 -48.94 43.20
CA ILE A 8 -10.10 -47.51 42.99
C ILE A 8 -10.12 -47.25 41.47
N VAL A 9 -11.24 -46.70 40.97
CA VAL A 9 -11.33 -46.13 39.62
C VAL A 9 -10.64 -44.76 39.66
N ILE A 10 -9.38 -44.71 39.25
CA ILE A 10 -8.66 -43.46 39.03
C ILE A 10 -9.19 -42.85 37.71
N LEU A 11 -10.15 -41.92 37.85
CA LEU A 11 -10.54 -41.00 36.79
C LEU A 11 -9.34 -40.09 36.46
N PHE A 12 -8.53 -40.51 35.49
CA PHE A 12 -7.63 -39.61 34.77
C PHE A 12 -8.50 -38.62 33.98
N PHE A 13 -8.88 -37.50 34.63
CA PHE A 13 -9.29 -36.30 33.93
C PHE A 13 -8.06 -35.74 33.21
N TYR A 14 -7.81 -36.24 31.99
CA TYR A 14 -6.97 -35.54 31.04
C TYR A 14 -7.65 -34.20 30.76
N ALA A 15 -7.11 -33.13 31.33
CA ALA A 15 -7.40 -31.77 30.90
C ALA A 15 -6.87 -31.62 29.46
N LEU A 16 -7.63 -32.11 28.49
CA LEU A 16 -7.44 -31.77 27.09
C LEU A 16 -7.61 -30.24 27.01
N PRO A 17 -6.62 -29.48 26.54
CA PRO A 17 -6.86 -28.08 26.22
C PRO A 17 -8.04 -28.05 25.26
N SER A 18 -9.09 -27.31 25.63
CA SER A 18 -10.30 -27.23 24.83
C SER A 18 -9.91 -26.70 23.45
N LYS A 19 -10.34 -27.38 22.38
CA LYS A 19 -10.14 -26.93 21.00
C LYS A 19 -10.61 -25.47 20.81
N ALA A 20 -11.58 -25.03 21.61
CA ALA A 20 -12.06 -23.66 21.70
C ALA A 20 -10.96 -22.63 22.07
N TRP A 21 -10.01 -22.96 22.95
CA TRP A 21 -8.93 -22.02 23.31
C TRP A 21 -7.89 -21.88 22.19
N LEU A 22 -7.59 -22.97 21.47
CA LEU A 22 -6.76 -22.94 20.27
C LEU A 22 -7.44 -22.17 19.12
N LEU A 23 -8.75 -22.39 18.91
CA LEU A 23 -9.52 -21.65 17.91
C LEU A 23 -9.61 -20.14 18.25
N ALA A 24 -9.92 -19.80 19.50
CA ALA A 24 -9.97 -18.41 19.96
C ALA A 24 -8.60 -17.71 19.87
N LYS A 25 -7.49 -18.43 20.11
CA LYS A 25 -6.13 -17.91 19.92
C LYS A 25 -5.82 -17.67 18.43
N ASP A 26 -6.24 -18.57 17.56
CA ASP A 26 -6.07 -18.42 16.10
C ASP A 26 -6.91 -17.24 15.58
N GLU A 27 -8.18 -17.13 15.96
CA GLU A 27 -9.05 -16.00 15.59
C GLU A 27 -8.49 -14.66 16.08
N ALA A 28 -8.06 -14.58 17.34
CA ALA A 28 -7.46 -13.37 17.89
C ALA A 28 -6.15 -12.98 17.17
N HIS A 29 -5.33 -13.97 16.80
CA HIS A 29 -4.11 -13.74 16.03
C HIS A 29 -4.41 -13.25 14.61
N GLN A 30 -5.38 -13.86 13.91
CA GLN A 30 -5.81 -13.42 12.58
C GLN A 30 -6.38 -12.00 12.60
N GLN A 31 -7.16 -11.65 13.63
CA GLN A 31 -7.71 -10.31 13.77
C GLN A 31 -6.61 -9.27 14.03
N TRP A 32 -5.61 -9.62 14.85
CA TRP A 32 -4.43 -8.77 15.05
C TRP A 32 -3.64 -8.56 13.75
N LEU A 33 -3.45 -9.61 12.94
CA LEU A 33 -2.78 -9.49 11.63
C LEU A 33 -3.55 -8.56 10.69
N LYS A 34 -4.87 -8.70 10.60
CA LYS A 34 -5.73 -7.83 9.78
C LYS A 34 -5.64 -6.37 10.24
N GLN A 35 -5.69 -6.12 11.54
CA GLN A 35 -5.56 -4.77 12.10
C GLN A 35 -4.19 -4.17 11.79
N ARG A 36 -3.12 -4.94 12.02
CA ARG A 36 -1.75 -4.50 11.74
C ARG A 36 -1.57 -4.15 10.26
N PHE A 37 -2.03 -5.01 9.36
CA PHE A 37 -2.00 -4.75 7.92
C PHE A 37 -2.77 -3.49 7.56
N SER A 38 -3.98 -3.31 8.11
CA SER A 38 -4.81 -2.12 7.86
C SER A 38 -4.11 -0.84 8.30
N VAL A 39 -3.47 -0.82 9.48
CA VAL A 39 -2.73 0.35 9.97
C VAL A 39 -1.52 0.65 9.08
N GLN A 40 -0.73 -0.38 8.74
CA GLN A 40 0.43 -0.20 7.88
C GLN A 40 0.03 0.31 6.49
N HIS A 41 -1.07 -0.20 5.94
CA HIS A 41 -1.62 0.23 4.66
C HIS A 41 -2.05 1.69 4.67
N GLN A 42 -2.87 2.09 5.65
CA GLN A 42 -3.32 3.48 5.79
C GLN A 42 -2.15 4.46 5.94
N GLN A 43 -1.10 4.07 6.66
CA GLN A 43 0.10 4.91 6.84
C GLN A 43 0.98 5.00 5.59
N LEU A 44 0.89 4.02 4.69
CA LEU A 44 1.72 3.94 3.49
C LEU A 44 1.11 4.69 2.30
N ILE A 45 -0.22 4.72 2.17
CA ILE A 45 -0.94 5.47 1.13
C ILE A 45 -0.40 6.91 0.93
N PRO A 46 -0.26 7.77 1.95
CA PRO A 46 0.23 9.13 1.74
C PRO A 46 1.70 9.18 1.27
N VAL A 47 2.53 8.21 1.68
CA VAL A 47 3.93 8.13 1.22
C VAL A 47 3.98 7.77 -0.26
N VAL A 48 3.16 6.79 -0.67
CA VAL A 48 3.04 6.37 -2.07
C VAL A 48 2.53 7.52 -2.93
N ALA A 49 1.51 8.26 -2.48
CA ALA A 49 0.98 9.40 -3.21
C ALA A 49 2.05 10.49 -3.43
N VAL A 50 2.82 10.86 -2.41
CA VAL A 50 3.91 11.84 -2.54
C VAL A 50 5.00 11.32 -3.48
N ALA A 51 5.35 10.02 -3.37
CA ALA A 51 6.36 9.39 -4.22
C ALA A 51 5.96 9.40 -5.70
N ASP A 52 4.72 9.05 -6.02
CA ASP A 52 4.19 9.06 -7.38
C ASP A 52 4.24 10.46 -8.01
N ILE A 53 3.74 11.46 -7.27
CA ILE A 53 3.74 12.84 -7.75
C ILE A 53 5.19 13.29 -8.01
N PHE A 54 6.10 13.06 -7.05
CA PHE A 54 7.50 13.45 -7.22
C PHE A 54 8.17 12.71 -8.37
N PHE A 55 7.92 11.42 -8.52
CA PHE A 55 8.52 10.59 -9.57
C PHE A 55 8.21 11.14 -10.96
N SER A 56 6.94 11.35 -11.30
CA SER A 56 6.57 11.88 -12.61
C SER A 56 6.94 13.36 -12.76
N CYS A 57 6.78 14.15 -11.69
CA CYS A 57 7.20 15.55 -11.69
C CYS A 57 8.69 15.68 -12.03
N ASN A 58 9.57 14.89 -11.40
CA ASN A 58 11.00 14.98 -11.62
C ASN A 58 11.42 14.50 -13.01
N GLN A 59 10.73 13.52 -13.58
CA GLN A 59 10.96 13.11 -14.97
C GLN A 59 10.72 14.26 -15.97
N VAL A 60 9.73 15.11 -15.69
CA VAL A 60 9.36 16.23 -16.57
C VAL A 60 10.16 17.49 -16.26
N ARG A 61 10.25 17.87 -14.98
CA ARG A 61 10.82 19.15 -14.55
C ARG A 61 12.30 19.07 -14.17
N GLN A 62 12.83 17.87 -13.97
CA GLN A 62 14.26 17.61 -13.74
C GLN A 62 14.86 18.45 -12.60
N THR A 63 14.06 18.70 -11.55
CA THR A 63 14.48 19.51 -10.39
C THR A 63 15.49 18.82 -9.49
N ASP A 64 15.57 17.48 -9.59
CA ASP A 64 16.59 16.66 -8.97
C ASP A 64 17.44 15.97 -10.04
N LYS A 65 18.74 15.85 -9.77
CA LYS A 65 19.71 15.27 -10.70
C LYS A 65 19.56 13.75 -10.83
N THR A 66 18.91 13.10 -9.87
CA THR A 66 18.79 11.65 -9.83
C THR A 66 17.37 11.19 -10.17
N ASN A 67 17.26 10.26 -11.11
CA ASN A 67 16.03 9.54 -11.40
C ASN A 67 15.96 8.30 -10.49
N TYR A 68 15.30 8.46 -9.34
CA TYR A 68 15.12 7.37 -8.38
C TYR A 68 14.08 6.37 -8.88
N PRO A 69 14.28 5.05 -8.68
CA PRO A 69 13.20 4.08 -8.86
C PRO A 69 12.11 4.33 -7.81
N LEU A 70 10.86 4.11 -8.19
CA LEU A 70 9.71 4.39 -7.33
C LEU A 70 9.74 3.61 -6.00
N SER A 71 10.23 2.37 -6.02
CA SER A 71 10.44 1.57 -4.81
C SER A 71 11.41 2.22 -3.82
N PHE A 72 12.46 2.88 -4.30
CA PHE A 72 13.40 3.61 -3.43
C PHE A 72 12.71 4.81 -2.77
N LEU A 73 11.93 5.57 -3.54
CA LEU A 73 11.17 6.71 -3.01
C LEU A 73 10.21 6.28 -1.89
N ILE A 74 9.58 5.12 -2.02
CA ILE A 74 8.56 4.63 -1.09
C ILE A 74 9.17 3.94 0.13
N GLN A 75 10.19 3.10 -0.07
CA GLN A 75 10.67 2.18 0.97
C GLN A 75 11.93 2.68 1.70
N GLN A 76 12.71 3.56 1.07
CA GLN A 76 14.05 3.92 1.57
C GLN A 76 14.23 5.42 1.78
N MET A 77 13.62 6.26 0.96
CA MET A 77 13.74 7.71 1.11
C MET A 77 13.03 8.17 2.39
N ASP A 78 13.71 9.00 3.17
CA ASP A 78 13.09 9.66 4.32
C ASP A 78 11.88 10.51 3.87
N LYS A 79 10.79 10.46 4.65
CA LYS A 79 9.50 11.07 4.27
C LYS A 79 9.60 12.59 4.16
N ASN A 80 10.40 13.24 5.00
CA ASN A 80 10.57 14.69 4.96
C ASN A 80 11.42 15.08 3.75
N THR A 81 12.49 14.32 3.48
CA THR A 81 13.31 14.49 2.29
C THR A 81 12.49 14.34 1.01
N LEU A 82 11.61 13.35 0.95
CA LEU A 82 10.71 13.13 -0.18
C LEU A 82 9.73 14.30 -0.35
N ALA A 83 9.14 14.79 0.74
CA ALA A 83 8.24 15.94 0.72
C ALA A 83 8.95 17.23 0.27
N GLU A 84 10.17 17.48 0.74
CA GLU A 84 10.99 18.62 0.31
C GLU A 84 11.32 18.57 -1.19
N LYS A 85 11.71 17.39 -1.68
CA LYS A 85 11.95 17.17 -3.11
C LYS A 85 10.69 17.38 -3.93
N LEU A 86 9.54 16.91 -3.45
CA LEU A 86 8.25 17.16 -4.09
C LEU A 86 7.93 18.64 -4.15
N ASN A 87 8.01 19.35 -3.02
CA ASN A 87 7.73 20.79 -2.96
C ASN A 87 8.61 21.57 -3.92
N ARG A 88 9.91 21.24 -3.99
CA ARG A 88 10.83 21.84 -4.97
C ARG A 88 10.42 21.54 -6.41
N CYS A 89 9.97 20.30 -6.68
CA CYS A 89 9.54 19.91 -8.02
C CYS A 89 8.26 20.61 -8.46
N LEU A 90 7.30 20.75 -7.55
CA LEU A 90 6.02 21.41 -7.81
C LEU A 90 6.16 22.94 -7.93
N GLY A 91 7.15 23.55 -7.27
CA GLY A 91 7.31 24.99 -7.27
C GLY A 91 6.10 25.68 -6.64
N GLU A 92 5.37 26.47 -7.42
CA GLU A 92 4.16 27.18 -6.95
C GLU A 92 2.90 26.28 -6.98
N ASP A 93 2.96 25.12 -7.62
CA ASP A 93 1.83 24.18 -7.63
C ASP A 93 1.61 23.57 -6.24
N THR A 94 0.37 23.61 -5.74
CA THR A 94 0.02 22.88 -4.51
C THR A 94 -0.09 21.38 -4.80
N MET A 95 0.06 20.54 -3.76
CA MET A 95 -0.18 19.10 -3.88
C MET A 95 -1.59 18.73 -4.36
N GLN A 96 -2.57 19.63 -4.23
CA GLN A 96 -3.95 19.42 -4.68
C GLN A 96 -4.24 20.08 -6.02
N SER A 97 -3.24 20.64 -6.72
CA SER A 97 -3.47 21.21 -8.04
C SER A 97 -3.72 20.13 -9.08
N ASP A 98 -4.37 20.51 -10.19
CA ASP A 98 -4.51 19.64 -11.37
C ASP A 98 -3.17 19.07 -11.83
N VAL A 99 -2.12 19.89 -11.79
CA VAL A 99 -0.77 19.51 -12.21
C VAL A 99 -0.21 18.41 -11.31
N ALA A 100 -0.29 18.56 -10.00
CA ALA A 100 0.20 17.57 -9.05
C ALA A 100 -0.56 16.24 -9.17
N ILE A 101 -1.90 16.29 -9.26
CA ILE A 101 -2.72 15.09 -9.42
C ILE A 101 -2.41 14.37 -10.75
N ASN A 102 -2.18 15.13 -11.83
CA ASN A 102 -1.80 14.55 -13.12
C ASN A 102 -0.46 13.83 -13.05
N PHE A 103 0.54 14.39 -12.38
CA PHE A 103 1.82 13.70 -12.14
C PHE A 103 1.61 12.40 -11.36
N GLY A 104 0.83 12.46 -10.27
CA GLY A 104 0.50 11.28 -9.47
C GLY A 104 -0.16 10.17 -10.27
N LEU A 105 -1.18 10.50 -11.08
CA LEU A 105 -1.85 9.54 -11.96
C LEU A 105 -0.90 8.91 -12.97
N VAL A 106 -0.06 9.71 -13.62
CA VAL A 106 0.88 9.20 -14.63
C VAL A 106 1.88 8.21 -14.01
N ALA A 107 2.45 8.54 -12.84
CA ALA A 107 3.37 7.64 -12.16
C ALA A 107 2.68 6.35 -11.69
N CYS A 108 1.50 6.47 -11.07
CA CYS A 108 0.79 5.30 -10.54
C CYS A 108 0.42 4.32 -11.67
N PHE A 109 -0.12 4.81 -12.79
CA PHE A 109 -0.42 3.95 -13.94
C PHE A 109 0.83 3.40 -14.63
N GLN A 110 1.94 4.16 -14.66
CA GLN A 110 3.20 3.63 -15.16
C GLN A 110 3.66 2.41 -14.34
N GLN A 111 3.48 2.45 -13.02
CA GLN A 111 3.76 1.32 -12.13
C GLN A 111 2.76 0.17 -12.32
N GLN A 112 1.44 0.43 -12.41
CA GLN A 112 0.45 -0.62 -12.64
C GLN A 112 0.72 -1.40 -13.94
N LEU A 113 1.25 -0.72 -14.96
CA LEU A 113 1.57 -1.29 -16.26
C LEU A 113 3.00 -1.84 -16.37
N SER A 114 3.80 -1.84 -15.29
CA SER A 114 5.22 -2.23 -15.32
C SER A 114 5.46 -3.70 -15.66
N HIS A 115 4.43 -4.55 -15.56
CA HIS A 115 4.49 -5.96 -15.91
C HIS A 115 4.40 -6.21 -17.43
N LEU A 116 4.02 -5.19 -18.21
CA LEU A 116 3.84 -5.30 -19.65
C LEU A 116 5.15 -5.05 -20.41
N PRO A 117 5.31 -5.59 -21.63
CA PRO A 117 6.41 -5.22 -22.52
C PRO A 117 6.42 -3.71 -22.81
N ASN A 118 7.61 -3.12 -22.97
CA ASN A 118 7.79 -1.68 -23.15
C ASN A 118 6.91 -1.04 -24.23
N ILE A 119 6.74 -1.70 -25.38
CA ILE A 119 5.92 -1.17 -26.49
C ILE A 119 4.44 -1.09 -26.08
N GLU A 120 3.93 -2.13 -25.43
CA GLU A 120 2.54 -2.18 -24.96
C GLU A 120 2.32 -1.18 -23.80
N GLN A 121 3.27 -1.09 -22.87
CA GLN A 121 3.25 -0.11 -21.79
C GLN A 121 3.17 1.31 -22.36
N GLN A 122 3.99 1.64 -23.36
CA GLN A 122 3.97 2.96 -24.00
C GLN A 122 2.63 3.25 -24.69
N GLN A 123 2.04 2.27 -25.39
CA GLN A 123 0.73 2.42 -26.02
C GLN A 123 -0.37 2.68 -24.99
N LYS A 124 -0.42 1.88 -23.92
CA LYS A 124 -1.41 2.07 -22.85
C LYS A 124 -1.20 3.38 -22.09
N MET A 125 0.05 3.79 -21.86
CA MET A 125 0.34 5.09 -21.25
C MET A 125 -0.07 6.29 -22.13
N LYS A 126 -0.23 6.13 -23.45
CA LYS A 126 -0.86 7.17 -24.29
C LYS A 126 -2.35 7.31 -23.96
N LEU A 127 -3.06 6.19 -23.84
CA LEU A 127 -4.48 6.17 -23.47
C LEU A 127 -4.71 6.74 -22.07
N VAL A 128 -3.84 6.40 -21.12
CA VAL A 128 -3.88 6.98 -19.76
C VAL A 128 -3.78 8.50 -19.81
N ARG A 129 -2.79 9.05 -20.53
CA ARG A 129 -2.62 10.52 -20.62
C ARG A 129 -3.83 11.19 -21.27
N GLN A 130 -4.41 10.57 -22.30
CA GLN A 130 -5.63 11.06 -22.93
C GLN A 130 -6.80 11.09 -21.93
N ALA A 131 -7.03 10.00 -21.20
CA ALA A 131 -8.08 9.93 -20.19
C ALA A 131 -7.87 10.97 -19.07
N VAL A 132 -6.65 11.08 -18.54
CA VAL A 132 -6.31 12.08 -17.50
C VAL A 132 -6.65 13.50 -17.97
N SER A 133 -6.37 13.82 -19.24
CA SER A 133 -6.68 15.15 -19.80
C SER A 133 -8.17 15.44 -20.01
N SER A 134 -8.99 14.39 -20.19
CA SER A 134 -10.43 14.55 -20.46
C SER A 134 -11.31 14.50 -19.21
N LEU A 135 -10.82 13.89 -18.13
CA LEU A 135 -11.56 13.77 -16.88
C LEU A 135 -11.70 15.13 -16.17
N SER A 136 -12.73 15.27 -15.35
CA SER A 136 -12.83 16.37 -14.39
C SER A 136 -11.78 16.24 -13.27
N TYR A 137 -11.56 17.33 -12.54
CA TYR A 137 -10.69 17.32 -11.36
C TYR A 137 -11.11 16.26 -10.33
N ASP A 138 -12.40 16.17 -10.01
CA ASP A 138 -12.91 15.24 -9.00
C ASP A 138 -12.74 13.78 -9.43
N GLU A 139 -12.93 13.49 -10.72
CA GLU A 139 -12.68 12.16 -11.27
C GLU A 139 -11.20 11.81 -11.20
N ARG A 140 -10.31 12.72 -11.60
CA ARG A 140 -8.86 12.54 -11.47
C ARG A 140 -8.45 12.29 -10.02
N LYS A 141 -8.95 13.10 -9.09
CA LYS A 141 -8.66 12.95 -7.66
C LYS A 141 -9.13 11.60 -7.13
N LYS A 142 -10.34 11.16 -7.52
CA LYS A 142 -10.88 9.86 -7.17
C LYS A 142 -10.04 8.72 -7.74
N SER A 143 -9.70 8.78 -9.03
CA SER A 143 -8.84 7.80 -9.69
C SER A 143 -7.46 7.74 -9.05
N PHE A 144 -6.87 8.88 -8.70
CA PHE A 144 -5.56 8.92 -8.06
C PHE A 144 -5.62 8.26 -6.69
N THR A 145 -6.62 8.64 -5.88
CA THR A 145 -6.87 8.04 -4.56
C THR A 145 -7.00 6.52 -4.65
N GLN A 146 -7.78 6.01 -5.61
CA GLN A 146 -7.94 4.57 -5.82
C GLN A 146 -6.61 3.92 -6.21
N CYS A 147 -5.89 4.52 -7.17
CA CYS A 147 -4.64 3.97 -7.68
C CYS A 147 -3.58 3.83 -6.58
N VAL A 148 -3.35 4.87 -5.77
CA VAL A 148 -2.36 4.80 -4.66
C VAL A 148 -2.81 3.86 -3.54
N THR A 149 -4.13 3.70 -3.35
CA THR A 149 -4.69 2.73 -2.39
C THR A 149 -4.39 1.30 -2.83
N GLU A 150 -4.56 0.99 -4.12
CA GLU A 150 -4.21 -0.32 -4.68
C GLU A 150 -2.69 -0.53 -4.68
N GLN A 151 -1.93 0.48 -5.11
CA GLN A 151 -0.49 0.40 -5.20
C GLN A 151 0.20 0.21 -3.85
N SER A 152 -0.29 0.85 -2.78
CA SER A 152 0.25 0.66 -1.44
C SER A 152 0.11 -0.76 -0.92
N ILE A 153 -0.87 -1.55 -1.39
CA ILE A 153 -0.97 -2.98 -1.06
C ILE A 153 0.26 -3.75 -1.55
N HIS A 154 0.79 -3.40 -2.74
CA HIS A 154 1.96 -4.07 -3.30
C HIS A 154 3.25 -3.86 -2.49
N TYR A 155 3.30 -2.80 -1.67
CA TYR A 155 4.49 -2.46 -0.87
C TYR A 155 4.42 -2.97 0.58
N LEU A 156 3.36 -3.70 0.94
CA LEU A 156 3.17 -4.30 2.27
C LEU A 156 3.37 -5.83 2.27
N GLN A 157 3.75 -6.39 1.12
CA GLN A 157 4.02 -7.80 0.91
C GLN A 157 5.48 -8.14 1.24
#